data_AF-A0ABD3NXS6-F1
#
_entry.id   AF-A0ABD3NXS6-F1
#
_cell.length_a   1.000
_cell.length_b   1.000
_cell.length_c   1.000
_cell.angle_alpha   90.00
_cell.angle_beta   90.00
_cell.angle_gamma   90.00
#
_symmetry.space_group_name_H-M   'P 1'
#
loop_
_entity.id
_entity.type
_entity.pdbx_description
1 polymer ?
#
loop_
_entity_poly.entity_id
_entity_poly.type
_entity_poly.pdbx_seq_one_letter_code
_entity_poly.pdbx_strand_id
1 'polypeptide(L)'
;MPALLAATAIIVSVFAAAALSSLLSSSSFGVREEPRRSAGGGTTTTTAGGRGRRLSESRPPSSAGKGAATPSKDRRPSDVERVLSLATLSAEDAFTDSGEGEGGGGPLRVLFIVTTLSEYDKGTRGTTSGADRLMELVLPILVDGVSSMVDRGWHVDVYLICGFEALAESRRNMIVDALPRGVGLEVWTDAIPLYYVKRYNGKLKAPDGLQGIELASHGLSRQHRYVVRDKLMEYDIFAAFEDDMRVTADHVVNFLEMSVDIDRARREAENSLDGKARVMGAALDNRSVRGKSADGATVGNDVVEDPMTAEELGRLWPGFVRVEVLDTRGGGGGGEGGKGGRGFDDGGDGSVHPLLRDSALDNFRWKDNVPPSMKYESQFGTIDPGVCCGVPPGRARTPAHPKKDDLLLWETDISAMGVRHYPGDIGWAAAMTVEDRADVGSYWSGMGHNYDDPNMKRPRRVDSLLGQQAGWMATRSQVLYFHEHACPGGFMPPFDGKEWSYDSLQTKNGAVEFWSGGYQLFGRCYFNRILSMDPARFSRQLLYHASNNKQRTVSSGKFIRLTNFLGQLYTVKERALKSLMMG
;
A
#
# COMPACT_ATOMS: atom_id res chain seq x y z
N MET A 1 -46.52 43.39 -15.96
CA MET A 1 -47.76 43.54 -15.16
C MET A 1 -48.95 43.19 -16.04
N PRO A 2 -50.02 42.57 -15.53
CA PRO A 2 -50.18 41.44 -14.61
C PRO A 2 -50.92 40.28 -15.36
N ALA A 3 -51.44 39.17 -14.85
CA ALA A 3 -51.96 38.73 -13.54
C ALA A 3 -51.95 37.17 -13.56
N LEU A 4 -51.61 36.43 -12.48
CA LEU A 4 -52.41 36.15 -11.27
C LEU A 4 -53.84 35.66 -11.60
N LEU A 5 -54.44 34.64 -10.99
CA LEU A 5 -54.15 33.59 -10.00
C LEU A 5 -55.49 32.82 -9.83
N ALA A 6 -55.45 31.64 -9.17
CA ALA A 6 -56.56 30.92 -8.51
C ALA A 6 -57.45 30.03 -9.41
N ALA A 7 -57.37 28.70 -9.30
CA ALA A 7 -57.85 27.79 -8.23
C ALA A 7 -59.28 27.28 -8.48
N THR A 8 -59.51 25.97 -8.34
CA THR A 8 -60.55 25.30 -7.52
C THR A 8 -60.70 23.82 -7.94
N ALA A 9 -60.91 22.94 -6.96
CA ALA A 9 -60.96 21.48 -7.03
C ALA A 9 -62.41 20.91 -7.01
N ILE A 10 -62.51 19.55 -6.99
CA ILE A 10 -63.64 18.65 -6.60
C ILE A 10 -64.33 17.94 -7.82
N ILE A 11 -63.98 16.69 -8.19
CA ILE A 11 -64.44 15.32 -7.77
C ILE A 11 -65.90 14.95 -8.15
N VAL A 12 -66.09 13.85 -8.92
CA VAL A 12 -67.00 12.67 -8.71
C VAL A 12 -67.64 12.11 -10.03
N SER A 13 -67.17 10.90 -10.39
CA SER A 13 -67.84 9.69 -10.95
C SER A 13 -68.57 9.64 -12.32
N VAL A 14 -68.30 8.56 -13.10
CA VAL A 14 -69.25 7.44 -13.45
C VAL A 14 -68.77 6.60 -14.68
N PHE A 15 -68.53 5.29 -14.45
CA PHE A 15 -68.76 4.07 -15.30
C PHE A 15 -68.15 3.94 -16.72
N ALA A 16 -67.32 2.93 -17.05
CA ALA A 16 -67.57 1.48 -17.34
C ALA A 16 -67.38 1.19 -18.85
N ALA A 17 -67.00 0.03 -19.41
CA ALA A 17 -66.44 -1.26 -18.99
C ALA A 17 -66.16 -2.09 -20.29
N ALA A 18 -65.18 -3.00 -20.26
CA ALA A 18 -65.09 -4.28 -21.01
C ALA A 18 -63.80 -5.02 -20.55
N ALA A 19 -63.85 -6.01 -19.64
CA ALA A 19 -64.15 -7.46 -19.80
C ALA A 19 -63.04 -8.20 -20.61
N LEU A 20 -62.22 -9.16 -20.13
CA LEU A 20 -62.28 -10.31 -19.19
C LEU A 20 -62.62 -11.66 -19.87
N SER A 21 -61.66 -12.60 -19.86
CA SER A 21 -61.78 -14.08 -19.90
C SER A 21 -60.37 -14.70 -19.88
N SER A 22 -60.00 -15.75 -19.14
CA SER A 22 -60.68 -16.59 -18.15
C SER A 22 -59.64 -17.50 -17.46
N LEU A 23 -59.91 -17.87 -16.21
CA LEU A 23 -59.24 -18.90 -15.41
C LEU A 23 -59.66 -20.33 -15.81
N LEU A 24 -58.78 -21.33 -15.55
CA LEU A 24 -58.96 -22.52 -14.69
C LEU A 24 -58.22 -23.77 -15.23
N SER A 25 -57.27 -24.29 -14.44
CA SER A 25 -57.24 -25.72 -14.08
C SER A 25 -56.37 -25.95 -12.85
N SER A 26 -56.98 -26.60 -11.86
CA SER A 26 -56.49 -27.22 -10.62
C SER A 26 -55.39 -28.28 -10.84
N SER A 27 -54.48 -28.59 -9.90
CA SER A 27 -54.77 -29.43 -8.74
C SER A 27 -53.54 -29.66 -7.81
N SER A 28 -53.80 -29.54 -6.49
CA SER A 28 -53.32 -30.34 -5.34
C SER A 28 -51.85 -30.80 -5.20
N PHE A 29 -51.18 -30.40 -4.12
CA PHE A 29 -50.96 -31.24 -2.92
C PHE A 29 -50.53 -30.35 -1.74
N GLY A 30 -51.23 -30.46 -0.61
CA GLY A 30 -50.88 -29.81 0.65
C GLY A 30 -49.99 -30.69 1.53
N VAL A 31 -49.47 -30.13 2.62
CA VAL A 31 -49.67 -30.60 4.01
C VAL A 31 -48.85 -29.74 4.99
N ARG A 32 -49.60 -29.10 5.91
CA ARG A 32 -49.36 -28.76 7.33
C ARG A 32 -48.24 -27.80 7.79
N GLU A 33 -48.70 -26.63 8.25
CA GLU A 33 -48.34 -26.01 9.55
C GLU A 33 -48.72 -26.97 10.71
N GLU A 34 -48.09 -26.94 11.89
CA GLU A 34 -48.36 -25.98 12.99
C GLU A 34 -47.40 -26.27 14.20
N PRO A 35 -47.56 -25.72 15.43
CA PRO A 35 -46.77 -24.64 16.02
C PRO A 35 -45.93 -25.04 17.26
N ARG A 36 -45.05 -24.15 17.74
CA ARG A 36 -44.46 -24.23 19.09
C ARG A 36 -45.09 -23.19 20.02
N ARG A 37 -45.76 -23.67 21.08
CA ARG A 37 -46.17 -22.90 22.26
C ARG A 37 -45.61 -23.52 23.54
N SER A 38 -45.17 -22.60 24.41
CA SER A 38 -45.26 -22.55 25.88
C SER A 38 -44.70 -23.65 26.80
N ALA A 39 -43.82 -23.20 27.70
CA ALA A 39 -43.89 -23.27 29.17
C ALA A 39 -44.18 -24.62 29.87
N GLY A 40 -43.32 -24.92 30.86
CA GLY A 40 -43.58 -25.87 31.94
C GLY A 40 -42.35 -26.05 32.82
N GLY A 41 -42.45 -25.64 34.08
CA GLY A 41 -41.37 -25.70 35.07
C GLY A 41 -41.20 -27.05 35.77
N GLY A 42 -40.23 -27.12 36.69
CA GLY A 42 -40.02 -28.26 37.58
C GLY A 42 -38.71 -28.19 38.39
N THR A 43 -38.81 -27.64 39.60
CA THR A 43 -38.13 -27.97 40.88
C THR A 43 -37.64 -29.43 40.98
N THR A 44 -36.50 -29.83 41.59
CA THR A 44 -35.96 -29.75 42.98
C THR A 44 -34.56 -30.44 42.90
N THR A 45 -33.51 -30.27 43.73
CA THR A 45 -33.41 -30.49 45.18
C THR A 45 -31.98 -30.14 45.65
N THR A 46 -31.90 -29.65 46.88
CA THR A 46 -30.74 -29.40 47.76
C THR A 46 -29.85 -30.62 48.08
N THR A 47 -28.55 -30.38 48.31
CA THR A 47 -27.86 -30.84 49.53
C THR A 47 -26.58 -30.06 49.77
N ALA A 48 -26.39 -29.66 51.03
CA ALA A 48 -25.25 -28.93 51.56
C ALA A 48 -24.36 -29.87 52.39
N GLY A 49 -23.09 -29.48 52.55
CA GLY A 49 -22.36 -29.70 53.79
C GLY A 49 -21.07 -30.51 53.71
N GLY A 50 -20.00 -29.98 54.32
CA GLY A 50 -19.00 -30.84 54.97
C GLY A 50 -17.53 -30.42 54.87
N ARG A 51 -17.08 -29.65 55.87
CA ARG A 51 -15.69 -29.42 56.32
C ARG A 51 -14.78 -30.67 56.31
N GLY A 52 -13.45 -30.47 56.19
CA GLY A 52 -12.48 -31.35 56.88
C GLY A 52 -11.01 -31.37 56.42
N ARG A 53 -10.19 -30.52 57.05
CA ARG A 53 -8.77 -30.67 57.47
C ARG A 53 -7.89 -31.88 57.06
N ARG A 54 -6.61 -31.52 56.83
CA ARG A 54 -5.31 -32.10 57.27
C ARG A 54 -4.50 -33.06 56.36
N LEU A 55 -3.29 -32.59 56.03
CA LEU A 55 -1.95 -33.18 56.16
C LEU A 55 -1.76 -34.69 55.87
N SER A 56 -0.90 -35.03 54.91
CA SER A 56 0.43 -35.63 55.16
C SER A 56 1.08 -36.16 53.86
N GLU A 57 2.41 -36.21 53.90
CA GLU A 57 3.37 -36.60 52.88
C GLU A 57 3.26 -38.08 52.47
N SER A 58 3.54 -38.40 51.20
CA SER A 58 4.50 -39.46 50.80
C SER A 58 4.50 -39.69 49.28
N ARG A 59 5.67 -39.50 48.64
CA ARG A 59 6.10 -40.13 47.38
C ARG A 59 6.59 -41.58 47.67
N PRO A 60 6.90 -42.44 46.67
CA PRO A 60 6.30 -42.70 45.34
C PRO A 60 5.99 -44.22 45.17
N PRO A 61 5.57 -44.74 43.99
CA PRO A 61 6.56 -45.16 43.00
C PRO A 61 6.18 -44.89 41.54
N SER A 62 7.22 -45.00 40.72
CA SER A 62 7.27 -45.04 39.26
C SER A 62 6.12 -45.77 38.57
N SER A 63 5.49 -45.09 37.61
CA SER A 63 4.84 -45.72 36.47
C SER A 63 5.26 -45.02 35.19
N ALA A 64 5.92 -45.77 34.31
CA ALA A 64 6.29 -45.41 32.96
C ALA A 64 5.05 -44.96 32.16
N GLY A 65 4.86 -43.64 32.05
CA GLY A 65 3.96 -43.05 31.08
C GLY A 65 4.66 -42.96 29.73
N LYS A 66 4.36 -43.91 28.83
CA LYS A 66 4.54 -43.74 27.38
C LYS A 66 3.64 -42.59 26.93
N GLY A 67 4.10 -41.35 27.09
CA GLY A 67 3.52 -40.19 26.44
C GLY A 67 3.84 -40.31 24.95
N ALA A 68 2.83 -40.68 24.16
CA ALA A 68 2.89 -40.58 22.72
C ALA A 68 3.26 -39.14 22.37
N ALA A 69 4.48 -38.92 21.87
CA ALA A 69 4.82 -37.68 21.19
C ALA A 69 3.86 -37.57 20.00
N THR A 70 2.87 -36.70 20.12
CA THR A 70 2.08 -36.26 18.99
C THR A 70 3.06 -35.86 17.90
N PRO A 71 2.95 -36.40 16.67
CA PRO A 71 3.86 -36.05 15.60
C PRO A 71 3.85 -34.52 15.51
N SER A 72 5.03 -33.93 15.73
CA SER A 72 5.28 -32.51 15.56
C SER A 72 4.67 -32.16 14.21
N LYS A 73 3.55 -31.42 14.20
CA LYS A 73 2.92 -30.93 12.98
C LYS A 73 4.06 -30.34 12.15
N ASP A 74 4.34 -30.96 11.01
CA ASP A 74 5.37 -30.54 10.05
C ASP A 74 5.34 -29.02 9.93
N ARG A 75 6.30 -28.35 10.58
CA ARG A 75 6.46 -26.90 10.49
C ARG A 75 7.12 -26.61 9.16
N ARG A 76 6.39 -26.82 8.06
CA ARG A 76 6.83 -26.33 6.77
C ARG A 76 6.93 -24.80 6.88
N PRO A 77 8.06 -24.18 6.50
CA PRO A 77 8.19 -22.73 6.50
C PRO A 77 7.07 -22.09 5.69
N SER A 78 6.67 -20.87 6.04
CA SER A 78 5.67 -20.13 5.26
C SER A 78 6.15 -19.95 3.82
N ASP A 79 5.23 -19.79 2.87
CA ASP A 79 5.61 -19.42 1.50
C ASP A 79 6.44 -18.13 1.49
N VAL A 80 6.07 -17.14 2.32
CA VAL A 80 6.83 -15.89 2.45
C VAL A 80 8.21 -16.11 3.07
N GLU A 81 8.34 -17.00 4.06
CA GLU A 81 9.63 -17.37 4.66
C GLU A 81 10.52 -18.10 3.66
N ARG A 82 9.94 -18.96 2.83
CA ARG A 82 10.64 -19.60 1.71
C ARG A 82 11.07 -18.56 0.68
N VAL A 83 10.20 -17.64 0.30
CA VAL A 83 10.53 -16.58 -0.65
C VAL A 83 11.62 -15.66 -0.08
N LEU A 84 11.57 -15.32 1.20
CA LEU A 84 12.63 -14.57 1.87
C LEU A 84 13.94 -15.37 1.93
N SER A 85 13.88 -16.67 2.25
CA SER A 85 15.09 -17.50 2.25
C SER A 85 15.71 -17.50 0.86
N LEU A 86 14.92 -17.67 -0.21
CA LEU A 86 15.40 -17.57 -1.59
C LEU A 86 15.95 -16.17 -1.93
N ALA A 87 15.34 -15.10 -1.42
CA ALA A 87 15.78 -13.73 -1.66
C ALA A 87 17.10 -13.36 -0.96
N THR A 88 17.47 -14.09 0.10
CA THR A 88 18.62 -13.77 0.96
C THR A 88 19.80 -14.73 0.79
N LEU A 89 19.64 -15.78 -0.02
CA LEU A 89 20.77 -16.61 -0.44
C LEU A 89 21.83 -15.76 -1.14
N SER A 90 23.10 -16.11 -0.93
CA SER A 90 24.18 -15.54 -1.73
C SER A 90 24.06 -16.04 -3.17
N ALA A 91 24.62 -15.28 -4.13
CA ALA A 91 24.62 -15.70 -5.53
C ALA A 91 25.37 -17.04 -5.68
N GLU A 92 26.45 -17.25 -4.94
CA GLU A 92 27.22 -18.50 -4.93
C GLU A 92 26.39 -19.68 -4.42
N ASP A 93 25.64 -19.50 -3.33
CA ASP A 93 24.82 -20.56 -2.74
C ASP A 93 23.63 -20.92 -3.65
N ALA A 94 23.04 -19.93 -4.32
CA ALA A 94 21.88 -20.13 -5.21
C ALA A 94 22.14 -21.09 -6.38
N PHE A 95 23.39 -21.24 -6.82
CA PHE A 95 23.76 -22.12 -7.94
C PHE A 95 24.38 -23.46 -7.53
N THR A 96 24.78 -23.63 -6.27
CA THR A 96 25.48 -24.85 -5.81
C THR A 96 24.55 -25.91 -5.23
N ASP A 97 23.34 -25.53 -4.81
CA ASP A 97 22.35 -26.47 -4.27
C ASP A 97 21.51 -27.12 -5.39
N SER A 98 22.17 -27.56 -6.46
CA SER A 98 21.57 -28.41 -7.51
C SER A 98 21.38 -29.86 -7.03
N GLY A 99 21.24 -30.07 -5.72
CA GLY A 99 21.00 -31.37 -5.14
C GLY A 99 19.71 -31.94 -5.73
N GLU A 100 19.84 -33.03 -6.49
CA GLU A 100 18.77 -33.79 -7.15
C GLU A 100 17.72 -34.38 -6.17
N GLY A 101 17.64 -33.89 -4.93
CA GLY A 101 16.53 -34.15 -4.04
C GLY A 101 15.29 -33.39 -4.54
N GLU A 102 14.14 -34.07 -4.57
CA GLU A 102 12.83 -33.57 -5.03
C GLU A 102 12.28 -32.30 -4.32
N GLY A 103 13.12 -31.57 -3.57
CA GLY A 103 12.81 -30.33 -2.85
C GLY A 103 13.38 -29.06 -3.52
N GLY A 104 13.55 -29.05 -4.84
CA GLY A 104 14.14 -27.99 -5.65
C GLY A 104 13.82 -26.54 -5.22
N GLY A 105 14.86 -25.83 -4.80
CA GLY A 105 14.85 -24.38 -4.67
C GLY A 105 15.70 -23.77 -5.78
N GLY A 106 15.13 -23.61 -6.98
CA GLY A 106 15.74 -22.75 -7.99
C GLY A 106 15.87 -21.30 -7.49
N PRO A 107 16.59 -20.42 -8.22
CA PRO A 107 16.73 -19.02 -7.84
C PRO A 107 15.36 -18.36 -7.67
N LEU A 108 15.27 -17.32 -6.83
CA LEU A 108 14.05 -16.53 -6.66
C LEU A 108 13.58 -16.01 -8.03
N ARG A 109 12.32 -16.28 -8.41
CA ARG A 109 11.75 -15.79 -9.67
C ARG A 109 10.93 -14.53 -9.43
N VAL A 110 11.36 -13.43 -10.04
CA VAL A 110 10.74 -12.11 -9.94
C VAL A 110 10.15 -11.72 -11.28
N LEU A 111 8.88 -11.33 -11.31
CA LEU A 111 8.30 -10.61 -12.45
C LEU A 111 8.25 -9.13 -12.13
N PHE A 112 9.07 -8.34 -12.84
CA PHE A 112 9.08 -6.89 -12.71
C PHE A 112 8.20 -6.25 -13.80
N ILE A 113 7.06 -5.73 -13.39
CA ILE A 113 6.03 -5.17 -14.27
C ILE A 113 6.11 -3.65 -14.22
N VAL A 114 6.36 -3.03 -15.37
CA VAL A 114 6.45 -1.58 -15.51
C VAL A 114 5.35 -1.09 -16.43
N THR A 115 4.64 -0.05 -16.01
CA THR A 115 3.62 0.60 -16.83
C THR A 115 4.10 1.97 -17.31
N THR A 116 4.15 2.17 -18.63
CA THR A 116 4.54 3.44 -19.24
C THR A 116 3.44 3.98 -20.17
N LEU A 117 3.02 5.23 -19.93
CA LEU A 117 1.92 5.84 -20.68
C LEU A 117 2.34 6.42 -22.03
N SER A 118 3.59 6.85 -22.16
CA SER A 118 4.06 7.59 -23.33
C SER A 118 5.54 7.31 -23.59
N GLU A 119 5.89 7.02 -24.85
CA GLU A 119 7.28 6.86 -25.26
C GLU A 119 8.06 8.18 -25.23
N TYR A 120 7.41 9.27 -25.63
CA TYR A 120 7.96 10.62 -25.64
C TYR A 120 7.18 11.52 -24.68
N ASP A 121 7.89 12.43 -24.01
CA ASP A 121 7.27 13.41 -23.13
C ASP A 121 6.38 14.36 -23.93
N LYS A 122 5.20 14.67 -23.37
CA LYS A 122 4.23 15.58 -24.01
C LYS A 122 4.52 17.07 -23.78
N GLY A 123 5.55 17.39 -23.00
CA GLY A 123 5.83 18.77 -22.57
C GLY A 123 4.94 19.26 -21.43
N THR A 124 4.31 18.34 -20.69
CA THR A 124 3.46 18.67 -19.54
C THR A 124 4.26 18.49 -18.25
N ARG A 125 3.84 19.14 -17.16
CA ARG A 125 4.46 18.98 -15.83
C ARG A 125 5.96 19.32 -15.79
N GLY A 126 6.39 20.27 -16.63
CA GLY A 126 7.79 20.70 -16.70
C GLY A 126 8.72 19.74 -17.44
N THR A 127 8.17 18.76 -18.18
CA THR A 127 8.96 17.99 -19.15
C THR A 127 9.09 18.74 -20.48
N THR A 128 10.01 18.29 -21.34
CA THR A 128 10.23 18.88 -22.66
C THR A 128 9.45 18.07 -23.69
N SER A 129 8.61 18.73 -24.49
CA SER A 129 7.83 18.04 -25.52
C SER A 129 8.76 17.36 -26.53
N GLY A 130 8.53 16.08 -26.79
CA GLY A 130 9.33 15.25 -27.69
C GLY A 130 10.61 14.67 -27.07
N ALA A 131 10.91 14.94 -25.80
CA ALA A 131 12.03 14.27 -25.12
C ALA A 131 11.79 12.76 -25.05
N ASP A 132 12.84 11.98 -25.22
CA ASP A 132 12.77 10.53 -25.27
C ASP A 132 12.63 9.95 -23.85
N ARG A 133 11.38 9.89 -23.35
CA ARG A 133 11.08 9.42 -22.00
C ARG A 133 11.54 7.98 -21.80
N LEU A 134 11.31 7.11 -22.78
CA LEU A 134 11.70 5.70 -22.68
C LEU A 134 13.21 5.55 -22.50
N MET A 135 14.02 6.23 -23.31
CA MET A 135 15.48 6.12 -23.25
C MET A 135 16.09 6.91 -22.08
N GLU A 136 15.61 8.12 -21.79
CA GLU A 136 16.23 9.02 -20.84
C GLU A 136 15.77 8.82 -19.40
N LEU A 137 14.55 8.30 -19.20
CA LEU A 137 13.95 8.13 -17.88
C LEU A 137 13.68 6.66 -17.54
N VAL A 138 12.89 5.97 -18.36
CA VAL A 138 12.39 4.62 -18.01
C VAL A 138 13.50 3.58 -18.05
N LEU A 139 14.24 3.50 -19.16
CA LEU A 139 15.25 2.47 -19.37
C LEU A 139 16.36 2.48 -18.31
N PRO A 140 16.94 3.63 -17.92
CA PRO A 140 17.97 3.65 -16.88
C PRO A 140 17.45 3.10 -15.55
N ILE A 141 16.24 3.47 -15.13
CA ILE A 141 15.67 3.02 -13.85
C ILE A 141 15.38 1.53 -13.89
N LEU A 142 14.81 1.05 -14.99
CA LEU A 142 14.55 -0.37 -15.23
C LEU A 142 15.83 -1.19 -15.15
N VAL A 143 16.87 -0.80 -15.91
CA VAL A 143 18.16 -1.51 -15.96
C VAL A 143 18.82 -1.57 -14.59
N ASP A 144 18.83 -0.46 -13.85
CA ASP A 144 19.43 -0.40 -12.51
C ASP A 144 18.69 -1.30 -11.51
N GLY A 145 17.36 -1.26 -11.53
CA GLY A 145 16.53 -2.13 -10.70
C GLY A 145 16.75 -3.60 -11.00
N VAL A 146 16.66 -4.00 -12.27
CA VAL A 146 16.85 -5.39 -12.72
C VAL A 146 18.27 -5.87 -12.44
N SER A 147 19.30 -5.06 -12.73
CA SER A 147 20.69 -5.43 -12.47
C SER A 147 20.91 -5.72 -10.98
N SER A 148 20.38 -4.87 -10.09
CA SER A 148 20.51 -5.10 -8.64
C SER A 148 19.90 -6.43 -8.17
N MET A 149 18.88 -6.93 -8.86
CA MET A 149 18.22 -8.21 -8.57
C MET A 149 18.97 -9.40 -9.17
N VAL A 150 19.43 -9.27 -10.42
CA VAL A 150 20.25 -10.30 -11.10
C VAL A 150 21.60 -10.48 -10.40
N ASP A 151 22.21 -9.39 -9.91
CA ASP A 151 23.47 -9.44 -9.15
C ASP A 151 23.35 -10.21 -7.83
N ARG A 152 22.12 -10.40 -7.32
CA ARG A 152 21.83 -11.30 -6.19
C ARG A 152 21.59 -12.76 -6.59
N GLY A 153 21.74 -13.09 -7.87
CA GLY A 153 21.49 -14.44 -8.40
C GLY A 153 20.01 -14.75 -8.63
N TRP A 154 19.13 -13.75 -8.69
CA TRP A 154 17.70 -13.97 -8.93
C TRP A 154 17.40 -14.18 -10.42
N HIS A 155 16.35 -14.95 -10.71
CA HIS A 155 15.77 -15.03 -12.04
C HIS A 155 14.76 -13.90 -12.20
N VAL A 156 15.04 -12.94 -13.09
CA VAL A 156 14.22 -11.74 -13.26
C VAL A 156 13.74 -11.65 -14.69
N ASP A 157 12.43 -11.50 -14.88
CA ASP A 157 11.84 -11.16 -16.17
C ASP A 157 11.12 -9.81 -16.08
N VAL A 158 11.13 -9.07 -17.19
CA VAL A 158 10.49 -7.77 -17.30
C VAL A 158 9.23 -7.88 -18.16
N TYR A 159 8.14 -7.30 -17.66
CA TYR A 159 6.91 -7.11 -18.42
C TYR A 159 6.62 -5.62 -18.59
N LEU A 160 6.72 -5.11 -19.81
CA LEU A 160 6.48 -3.70 -20.12
C LEU A 160 5.07 -3.51 -20.70
N ILE A 161 4.23 -2.78 -19.98
CA ILE A 161 2.87 -2.42 -20.41
C ILE A 161 2.88 -1.00 -20.96
N CYS A 162 2.61 -0.87 -22.25
CA CYS A 162 2.78 0.37 -22.99
C CYS A 162 1.45 0.98 -23.40
N GLY A 163 1.28 2.27 -23.11
CA GLY A 163 0.14 3.06 -23.55
C GLY A 163 0.21 3.55 -25.01
N PHE A 164 1.32 3.31 -25.70
CA PHE A 164 1.51 3.68 -27.09
C PHE A 164 1.19 2.49 -28.03
N GLU A 165 0.78 2.81 -29.26
CA GLU A 165 0.22 1.85 -30.24
C GLU A 165 1.19 0.72 -30.60
N ALA A 166 2.46 1.04 -30.84
CA ALA A 166 3.49 0.05 -31.18
C ALA A 166 4.86 0.46 -30.62
N LEU A 167 5.67 -0.54 -30.25
CA LEU A 167 7.09 -0.36 -29.93
C LEU A 167 7.90 -0.76 -31.16
N ALA A 168 8.64 0.17 -31.74
CA ALA A 168 9.50 -0.16 -32.88
C ALA A 168 10.55 -1.22 -32.49
N GLU A 169 10.88 -2.13 -33.41
CA GLU A 169 11.82 -3.23 -33.12
C GLU A 169 13.20 -2.72 -32.67
N SER A 170 13.68 -1.61 -33.24
CA SER A 170 14.93 -0.97 -32.81
C SER A 170 14.88 -0.49 -31.35
N ARG A 171 13.70 -0.06 -30.89
CA ARG A 171 13.46 0.39 -29.51
C ARG A 171 13.33 -0.78 -28.56
N ARG A 172 12.68 -1.86 -29.00
CA ARG A 172 12.66 -3.13 -28.27
C ARG A 172 14.08 -3.68 -28.09
N ASN A 173 14.89 -3.71 -29.15
CA ASN A 173 16.28 -4.17 -29.09
C ASN A 173 17.14 -3.28 -28.19
N MET A 174 16.93 -1.96 -28.20
CA MET A 174 17.59 -1.05 -27.25
C MET A 174 17.35 -1.46 -25.78
N ILE A 175 16.13 -1.88 -25.44
CA ILE A 175 15.82 -2.36 -24.08
C ILE A 175 16.53 -3.69 -23.82
N VAL A 176 16.39 -4.66 -24.73
CA VAL A 176 17.01 -6.00 -24.59
C VAL A 176 18.53 -5.92 -24.45
N ASP A 177 19.18 -5.09 -25.27
CA ASP A 177 20.64 -4.90 -25.26
C ASP A 177 21.14 -4.24 -23.96
N ALA A 178 20.27 -3.46 -23.30
CA ALA A 178 20.60 -2.78 -22.05
C ALA A 178 20.29 -3.63 -20.81
N LEU A 179 19.43 -4.65 -20.91
CA LEU A 179 19.12 -5.55 -19.79
C LEU A 179 20.26 -6.56 -19.55
N PRO A 180 20.45 -7.03 -18.31
CA PRO A 180 21.39 -8.12 -18.02
C PRO A 180 21.09 -9.38 -18.83
N ARG A 181 22.13 -10.16 -19.14
CA ARG A 181 21.97 -11.42 -19.88
C ARG A 181 21.07 -12.39 -19.11
N GLY A 182 20.17 -13.05 -19.83
CA GLY A 182 19.23 -14.02 -19.26
C GLY A 182 17.91 -13.43 -18.78
N VAL A 183 17.79 -12.10 -18.72
CA VAL A 183 16.52 -11.43 -18.40
C VAL A 183 15.60 -11.48 -19.61
N GLY A 184 14.40 -12.04 -19.44
CA GLY A 184 13.34 -12.01 -20.44
C GLY A 184 12.65 -10.65 -20.53
N LEU A 185 12.18 -10.29 -21.73
CA LEU A 185 11.38 -9.10 -21.98
C LEU A 185 10.11 -9.46 -22.75
N GLU A 186 8.97 -9.29 -22.09
CA GLU A 186 7.64 -9.28 -22.68
C GLU A 186 7.10 -7.85 -22.77
N VAL A 187 6.43 -7.52 -23.88
CA VAL A 187 5.88 -6.17 -24.12
C VAL A 187 4.43 -6.28 -24.56
N TRP A 188 3.55 -5.53 -23.90
CA TRP A 188 2.15 -5.34 -24.32
C TRP A 188 1.94 -3.90 -24.76
N THR A 189 1.85 -3.68 -26.08
CA THR A 189 1.53 -2.37 -26.69
C THR A 189 0.04 -2.17 -26.88
N ASP A 190 -0.37 -0.92 -27.10
CA ASP A 190 -1.79 -0.53 -27.19
C ASP A 190 -2.62 -1.03 -25.99
N ALA A 191 -2.02 -0.99 -24.80
CA ALA A 191 -2.61 -1.58 -23.60
C ALA A 191 -3.64 -0.67 -22.92
N ILE A 192 -3.88 0.54 -23.43
CA ILE A 192 -4.82 1.48 -22.80
C ILE A 192 -6.24 0.90 -22.92
N PRO A 193 -6.92 0.60 -21.79
CA PRO A 193 -8.25 0.04 -21.88
C PRO A 193 -9.25 1.05 -22.44
N LEU A 194 -10.28 0.53 -23.09
CA LEU A 194 -11.43 1.31 -23.54
C LEU A 194 -12.48 1.39 -22.44
N TYR A 195 -13.18 2.53 -22.32
CA TYR A 195 -14.28 2.70 -21.39
C TYR A 195 -15.43 3.51 -22.00
N TYR A 196 -16.63 3.33 -21.44
CA TYR A 196 -17.80 4.12 -21.82
C TYR A 196 -17.77 5.51 -21.19
N VAL A 197 -17.86 6.55 -22.04
CA VAL A 197 -17.85 7.95 -21.62
C VAL A 197 -19.05 8.27 -20.72
N LYS A 198 -18.78 8.85 -19.55
CA LYS A 198 -19.80 9.31 -18.61
C LYS A 198 -19.88 10.83 -18.55
N ARG A 199 -21.05 11.36 -18.17
CA ARG A 199 -21.20 12.75 -17.76
C ARG A 199 -20.61 12.95 -16.37
N TYR A 200 -20.29 14.20 -16.05
CA TYR A 200 -20.07 14.66 -14.67
C TYR A 200 -21.21 14.13 -13.77
N ASN A 201 -20.86 13.49 -12.65
CA ASN A 201 -21.75 12.75 -11.72
C ASN A 201 -22.08 11.28 -12.06
N GLY A 202 -21.32 10.61 -12.93
CA GLY A 202 -21.41 9.15 -13.09
C GLY A 202 -22.67 8.63 -13.78
N LYS A 203 -23.51 9.53 -14.32
CA LYS A 203 -24.57 9.16 -15.27
C LYS A 203 -23.93 8.98 -16.65
N LEU A 204 -24.27 7.91 -17.35
CA LEU A 204 -23.93 7.78 -18.76
C LEU A 204 -24.44 9.02 -19.53
N LYS A 205 -23.69 9.46 -20.55
CA LYS A 205 -24.18 10.51 -21.45
C LYS A 205 -25.52 10.02 -22.04
N ALA A 206 -26.55 10.86 -21.90
CA ALA A 206 -27.97 10.50 -21.97
C ALA A 206 -28.46 10.19 -23.42
N PRO A 207 -29.77 10.10 -23.74
CA PRO A 207 -30.32 9.21 -24.78
C PRO A 207 -30.23 9.75 -26.22
N ASP A 208 -29.53 10.85 -26.43
CA ASP A 208 -29.31 11.47 -27.75
C ASP A 208 -28.36 10.67 -28.66
N GLY A 209 -27.95 9.47 -28.23
CA GLY A 209 -27.75 8.36 -29.15
C GLY A 209 -26.32 8.06 -29.60
N LEU A 210 -25.30 8.69 -29.02
CA LEU A 210 -23.91 8.25 -29.26
C LEU A 210 -23.17 8.08 -27.92
N GLN A 211 -23.33 6.89 -27.35
CA GLN A 211 -22.46 6.40 -26.28
C GLN A 211 -21.07 6.22 -26.89
N GLY A 212 -20.16 7.16 -26.59
CA GLY A 212 -18.77 7.09 -27.02
C GLY A 212 -17.99 6.06 -26.21
N ILE A 213 -17.02 5.44 -26.88
CA ILE A 213 -15.96 4.66 -26.25
C ILE A 213 -14.68 5.48 -26.37
N GLU A 214 -13.99 5.71 -25.25
CA GLU A 214 -12.74 6.46 -25.19
C GLU A 214 -11.63 5.63 -24.55
N LEU A 215 -10.38 6.05 -24.76
CA LEU A 215 -9.21 5.49 -24.10
C LEU A 215 -9.14 5.94 -22.63
N ALA A 216 -9.14 4.99 -21.69
CA ALA A 216 -8.94 5.23 -20.27
C ALA A 216 -7.44 5.19 -19.94
N SER A 217 -6.71 6.25 -20.27
CA SER A 217 -5.27 6.35 -19.95
C SER A 217 -4.96 6.12 -18.46
N HIS A 218 -5.84 6.55 -17.55
CA HIS A 218 -5.75 6.29 -16.11
C HIS A 218 -6.00 4.83 -15.71
N GLY A 219 -6.64 4.06 -16.58
CA GLY A 219 -6.85 2.63 -16.44
C GLY A 219 -5.68 1.77 -16.91
N LEU A 220 -4.68 2.34 -17.57
CA LEU A 220 -3.53 1.60 -18.10
C LEU A 220 -2.81 0.80 -17.00
N SER A 221 -2.60 1.42 -15.83
CA SER A 221 -1.94 0.76 -14.70
C SER A 221 -2.73 -0.43 -14.16
N ARG A 222 -4.04 -0.53 -14.38
CA ARG A 222 -4.81 -1.73 -13.99
C ARG A 222 -4.33 -2.98 -14.74
N GLN A 223 -3.76 -2.82 -15.93
CA GLN A 223 -3.42 -3.94 -16.81
C GLN A 223 -2.38 -4.89 -16.22
N HIS A 224 -1.53 -4.41 -15.28
CA HIS A 224 -0.60 -5.28 -14.56
C HIS A 224 -1.31 -6.46 -13.87
N ARG A 225 -2.61 -6.35 -13.54
CA ARG A 225 -3.37 -7.42 -12.88
C ARG A 225 -3.75 -8.56 -13.82
N TYR A 226 -3.92 -8.29 -15.12
CA TYR A 226 -4.11 -9.33 -16.13
C TYR A 226 -2.82 -10.11 -16.30
N VAL A 227 -1.69 -9.40 -16.37
CA VAL A 227 -0.35 -10.01 -16.40
C VAL A 227 -0.13 -10.89 -15.17
N VAL A 228 -0.38 -10.36 -13.96
CA VAL A 228 -0.23 -11.13 -12.71
C VAL A 228 -1.12 -12.37 -12.69
N ARG A 229 -2.38 -12.26 -13.14
CA ARG A 229 -3.28 -13.42 -13.23
C ARG A 229 -2.69 -14.51 -14.13
N ASP A 230 -2.22 -14.12 -15.32
CA ASP A 230 -1.75 -15.06 -16.33
C ASP A 230 -0.40 -15.68 -15.97
N LYS A 231 0.43 -14.91 -15.25
CA LYS A 231 1.79 -15.29 -14.82
C LYS A 231 1.87 -15.79 -13.38
N LEU A 232 0.75 -15.96 -12.69
CA LEU A 232 0.70 -16.20 -11.24
C LEU A 232 1.54 -17.41 -10.81
N MET A 233 1.52 -18.47 -11.62
CA MET A 233 2.20 -19.73 -11.31
C MET A 233 3.66 -19.78 -11.78
N GLU A 234 4.11 -18.80 -12.56
CA GLU A 234 5.45 -18.74 -13.13
C GLU A 234 6.46 -18.08 -12.17
N TYR A 235 6.01 -17.17 -11.31
CA TYR A 235 6.88 -16.34 -10.45
C TYR A 235 6.55 -16.45 -8.98
N ASP A 236 7.53 -16.16 -8.13
CA ASP A 236 7.40 -16.24 -6.68
C ASP A 236 6.98 -14.89 -6.08
N ILE A 237 7.43 -13.80 -6.71
CA ILE A 237 7.11 -12.42 -6.35
C ILE A 237 6.85 -11.55 -7.57
N PHE A 238 5.90 -10.63 -7.42
CA PHE A 238 5.52 -9.63 -8.41
C PHE A 238 5.88 -8.25 -7.89
N ALA A 239 6.53 -7.42 -8.70
CA ALA A 239 6.76 -6.01 -8.45
C ALA A 239 6.11 -5.20 -9.56
N ALA A 240 5.04 -4.45 -9.27
CA ALA A 240 4.29 -3.69 -10.27
C ALA A 240 4.35 -2.19 -9.95
N PHE A 241 5.05 -1.40 -10.78
CA PHE A 241 5.30 0.02 -10.52
C PHE A 241 5.14 0.92 -11.76
N GLU A 242 4.95 2.22 -11.53
CA GLU A 242 5.05 3.27 -12.55
C GLU A 242 6.47 3.35 -13.12
N ASP A 243 6.59 3.86 -14.36
CA ASP A 243 7.82 3.88 -15.15
C ASP A 243 8.92 4.83 -14.66
N ASP A 244 8.63 5.69 -13.70
CA ASP A 244 9.57 6.62 -13.08
C ASP A 244 9.90 6.29 -11.62
N MET A 245 9.61 5.07 -11.19
CA MET A 245 9.96 4.57 -9.86
C MET A 245 11.18 3.65 -9.86
N ARG A 246 12.18 4.02 -9.08
CA ARG A 246 13.34 3.15 -8.84
C ARG A 246 13.02 2.08 -7.80
N VAL A 247 13.08 0.83 -8.22
CA VAL A 247 12.88 -0.35 -7.40
C VAL A 247 14.10 -1.25 -7.55
N THR A 248 14.73 -1.61 -6.43
CA THR A 248 15.94 -2.45 -6.38
C THR A 248 15.71 -3.70 -5.56
N ALA A 249 16.67 -4.60 -5.56
CA ALA A 249 16.64 -5.80 -4.73
C ALA A 249 16.48 -5.51 -3.23
N ASP A 250 17.09 -4.44 -2.70
CA ASP A 250 16.98 -4.08 -1.28
C ASP A 250 15.53 -3.74 -0.87
N HIS A 251 14.77 -3.13 -1.79
CA HIS A 251 13.35 -2.86 -1.58
C HIS A 251 12.54 -4.16 -1.51
N VAL A 252 12.85 -5.12 -2.39
CA VAL A 252 12.20 -6.45 -2.42
C VAL A 252 12.53 -7.23 -1.15
N VAL A 253 13.80 -7.27 -0.74
CA VAL A 253 14.23 -7.94 0.50
C VAL A 253 13.54 -7.31 1.70
N ASN A 254 13.54 -5.99 1.83
CA ASN A 254 12.88 -5.30 2.94
C ASN A 254 11.37 -5.59 3.01
N PHE A 255 10.71 -5.60 1.84
CA PHE A 255 9.30 -5.97 1.75
C PHE A 255 9.05 -7.40 2.26
N LEU A 256 9.91 -8.35 1.86
CA LEU A 256 9.82 -9.75 2.28
C LEU A 256 10.11 -9.92 3.78
N GLU A 257 11.15 -9.27 4.31
CA GLU A 257 11.49 -9.25 5.74
C GLU A 257 10.29 -8.80 6.57
N MET A 258 9.73 -7.64 6.24
CA MET A 258 8.55 -7.11 6.96
C MET A 258 7.32 -8.01 6.79
N SER A 259 7.13 -8.62 5.62
CA SER A 259 6.04 -9.58 5.39
C SER A 259 6.19 -10.84 6.27
N VAL A 260 7.41 -11.33 6.44
CA VAL A 260 7.71 -12.45 7.36
C VAL A 260 7.46 -12.05 8.81
N ASP A 261 7.90 -10.87 9.23
CA ASP A 261 7.66 -10.38 10.59
C ASP A 261 6.15 -10.28 10.89
N ILE A 262 5.35 -9.80 9.93
CA ILE A 262 3.88 -9.78 10.00
C ILE A 262 3.30 -11.20 10.09
N ASP A 263 3.72 -12.14 9.23
CA ASP A 263 3.19 -13.50 9.24
C ASP A 263 3.57 -14.27 10.51
N ARG A 264 4.78 -14.05 11.06
CA ARG A 264 5.20 -14.63 12.35
C ARG A 264 4.32 -14.14 13.49
N ALA A 265 4.11 -12.83 13.59
CA ALA A 265 3.20 -12.27 14.59
C ALA A 265 1.77 -12.80 14.40
N ARG A 266 1.29 -12.92 13.15
CA ARG A 266 -0.04 -13.48 12.84
C ARG A 266 -0.18 -14.91 13.35
N ARG A 267 0.81 -15.76 13.06
CA ARG A 267 0.86 -17.15 13.56
C ARG A 267 0.99 -17.23 15.07
N GLU A 268 1.72 -16.31 15.70
CA GLU A 268 1.77 -16.22 17.16
C GLU A 268 0.36 -15.98 17.71
N ALA A 269 -0.40 -15.03 17.13
CA ALA A 269 -1.78 -14.80 17.51
C ALA A 269 -2.66 -16.04 17.33
N GLU A 270 -2.58 -16.73 16.18
CA GLU A 270 -3.33 -17.98 15.92
C GLU A 270 -3.02 -19.10 16.91
N ASN A 271 -1.77 -19.20 17.36
CA ASN A 271 -1.32 -20.25 18.28
C ASN A 271 -1.49 -19.88 19.76
N SER A 272 -1.78 -18.62 20.06
CA SER A 272 -2.00 -18.14 21.42
C SER A 272 -3.37 -18.58 21.96
N LEU A 273 -3.49 -18.74 23.28
CA LEU A 273 -4.73 -19.18 23.92
C LEU A 273 -5.89 -18.20 23.75
N ASP A 274 -5.60 -16.91 23.62
CA ASP A 274 -6.61 -15.85 23.49
C ASP A 274 -6.73 -15.28 22.08
N GLY A 275 -6.02 -15.88 21.11
CA GLY A 275 -6.06 -15.46 19.71
C GLY A 275 -5.32 -14.14 19.43
N LYS A 276 -4.37 -13.72 20.27
CA LYS A 276 -3.67 -12.43 20.17
C LYS A 276 -2.15 -12.52 20.36
N ALA A 277 -1.41 -11.86 19.47
CA ALA A 277 0.03 -11.60 19.60
C ALA A 277 0.28 -10.32 20.41
N ARG A 278 1.43 -10.26 21.10
CA ARG A 278 1.73 -9.19 22.08
C ARG A 278 3.08 -8.55 21.85
N VAL A 279 3.15 -7.26 22.14
CA VAL A 279 4.43 -6.56 22.28
C VAL A 279 5.12 -7.07 23.54
N MET A 280 6.37 -7.54 23.40
CA MET A 280 7.15 -7.96 24.55
C MET A 280 7.48 -6.76 25.44
N GLY A 281 7.17 -6.86 26.74
CA GLY A 281 7.38 -5.76 27.68
C GLY A 281 6.46 -4.56 27.47
N ALA A 282 5.28 -4.76 26.86
CA ALA A 282 4.28 -3.71 26.69
C ALA A 282 4.02 -2.96 28.01
N ALA A 283 4.05 -1.63 27.94
CA ALA A 283 3.68 -0.78 29.05
C ALA A 283 2.20 -0.96 29.40
N LEU A 284 1.89 -0.85 30.68
CA LEU A 284 0.50 -0.89 31.14
C LEU A 284 -0.22 0.36 30.64
N ASP A 285 -1.25 0.17 29.82
CA ASP A 285 -2.08 1.27 29.35
C ASP A 285 -3.18 1.60 30.36
N ASN A 286 -2.96 2.63 31.18
CA ASN A 286 -3.90 3.11 32.19
C ASN A 286 -4.90 4.15 31.65
N ARG A 287 -4.85 4.51 30.36
CA ARG A 287 -5.67 5.60 29.82
C ARG A 287 -7.16 5.24 29.79
N SER A 288 -8.01 6.15 30.26
CA SER A 288 -9.48 6.01 30.22
C SER A 288 -10.09 6.18 28.81
N VAL A 289 -9.31 6.75 27.89
CA VAL A 289 -9.65 7.00 26.47
C VAL A 289 -9.15 5.91 25.52
N ARG A 290 -8.46 4.88 26.04
CA ARG A 290 -7.93 3.77 25.25
C ARG A 290 -8.97 3.19 24.28
N GLY A 291 -8.58 3.07 23.01
CA GLY A 291 -9.42 2.50 21.94
C GLY A 291 -10.63 3.35 21.56
N LYS A 292 -10.76 4.58 22.08
CA LYS A 292 -11.79 5.53 21.68
C LYS A 292 -11.19 6.57 20.76
N SER A 293 -11.85 6.78 19.62
CA SER A 293 -11.46 7.86 18.75
C SER A 293 -11.91 9.22 19.31
N ALA A 294 -10.97 10.17 19.40
CA ALA A 294 -11.29 11.56 19.72
C ALA A 294 -12.19 12.23 18.66
N ASP A 295 -12.13 11.78 17.41
CA ASP A 295 -12.98 12.28 16.32
C ASP A 295 -14.33 11.55 16.19
N GLY A 296 -14.62 10.62 17.12
CA GLY A 296 -15.85 9.83 17.16
C GLY A 296 -15.91 8.66 16.17
N ALA A 297 -14.83 8.33 15.47
CA ALA A 297 -14.81 7.17 14.60
C ALA A 297 -14.99 5.83 15.33
N THR A 298 -15.59 4.90 14.60
CA THR A 298 -15.96 3.56 15.08
C THR A 298 -14.78 2.59 15.18
N VAL A 299 -13.59 2.97 14.70
CA VAL A 299 -12.42 2.09 14.63
C VAL A 299 -11.17 2.70 15.27
N GLY A 300 -10.46 1.86 16.03
CA GLY A 300 -9.00 1.77 16.15
C GLY A 300 -8.18 2.94 16.68
N ASN A 301 -8.73 4.13 16.90
CA ASN A 301 -7.85 5.22 17.32
C ASN A 301 -7.40 5.10 18.78
N ASP A 302 -6.18 5.55 19.03
CA ASP A 302 -5.55 5.63 20.35
C ASP A 302 -5.12 4.27 20.96
N VAL A 303 -4.61 3.37 20.11
CA VAL A 303 -3.89 2.16 20.55
C VAL A 303 -2.39 2.33 20.31
N VAL A 304 -1.57 1.84 21.25
CA VAL A 304 -0.12 2.02 21.21
C VAL A 304 0.61 0.68 21.18
N GLU A 305 0.38 -0.16 22.18
CA GLU A 305 1.04 -1.47 22.33
C GLU A 305 0.01 -2.59 22.55
N ASP A 306 -1.24 -2.32 22.15
CA ASP A 306 -2.36 -3.23 22.31
C ASP A 306 -2.13 -4.56 21.59
N PRO A 307 -2.48 -5.70 22.23
CA PRO A 307 -2.40 -7.01 21.60
C PRO A 307 -3.24 -7.08 20.33
N MET A 308 -2.78 -7.84 19.34
CA MET A 308 -3.40 -7.91 18.01
C MET A 308 -3.86 -9.32 17.68
N THR A 309 -5.04 -9.43 17.10
CA THR A 309 -5.56 -10.65 16.52
C THR A 309 -4.85 -11.01 15.21
N ALA A 310 -4.96 -12.28 14.80
CA ALA A 310 -4.44 -12.74 13.51
C ALA A 310 -5.11 -12.01 12.33
N GLU A 311 -6.39 -11.65 12.45
CA GLU A 311 -7.11 -10.91 11.42
C GLU A 311 -6.56 -9.48 11.27
N GLU A 312 -6.36 -8.76 12.38
CA GLU A 312 -5.75 -7.43 12.37
C GLU A 312 -4.34 -7.46 11.79
N LEU A 313 -3.53 -8.46 12.15
CA LEU A 313 -2.18 -8.63 11.60
C LEU A 313 -2.20 -8.97 10.11
N GLY A 314 -3.17 -9.78 9.67
CA GLY A 314 -3.41 -10.07 8.26
C GLY A 314 -3.81 -8.85 7.42
N ARG A 315 -4.21 -7.74 8.06
CA ARG A 315 -4.47 -6.45 7.40
C ARG A 315 -3.25 -5.53 7.37
N LEU A 316 -2.09 -5.92 7.89
CA LEU A 316 -0.87 -5.13 7.78
C LEU A 316 -0.19 -5.33 6.43
N TRP A 317 0.38 -4.25 5.90
CA TRP A 317 1.07 -4.28 4.62
C TRP A 317 2.34 -3.43 4.64
N PRO A 318 3.52 -3.99 4.28
CA PRO A 318 4.73 -3.19 4.15
C PRO A 318 4.57 -2.13 3.06
N GLY A 319 4.67 -0.86 3.47
CA GLY A 319 4.51 0.28 2.59
C GLY A 319 5.81 0.77 1.97
N PHE A 320 5.66 1.65 0.97
CA PHE A 320 6.76 2.40 0.37
C PHE A 320 6.45 3.89 0.28
N VAL A 321 7.41 4.78 0.49
CA VAL A 321 7.21 6.23 0.36
C VAL A 321 7.99 6.74 -0.84
N ARG A 322 7.31 7.46 -1.74
CA ARG A 322 8.00 8.16 -2.83
C ARG A 322 8.85 9.28 -2.28
N VAL A 323 10.08 9.38 -2.76
CA VAL A 323 11.01 10.47 -2.46
C VAL A 323 11.51 11.11 -3.75
N GLU A 324 11.71 12.42 -3.70
CA GLU A 324 12.38 13.19 -4.74
C GLU A 324 13.73 13.66 -4.20
N VAL A 325 14.69 13.88 -5.09
CA VAL A 325 16.03 14.35 -4.71
C VAL A 325 16.13 15.81 -5.11
N LEU A 326 16.38 16.69 -4.15
CA LEU A 326 16.49 18.13 -4.35
C LEU A 326 17.50 18.46 -5.45
N ASP A 327 17.04 19.18 -6.48
CA ASP A 327 17.92 19.59 -7.57
C ASP A 327 18.72 20.85 -7.17
N THR A 328 19.98 20.65 -6.83
CA THR A 328 20.90 21.72 -6.42
C THR A 328 21.68 22.36 -7.58
N ARG A 329 21.52 21.85 -8.81
CA ARG A 329 22.40 22.21 -9.94
C ARG A 329 22.18 23.61 -10.49
N GLY A 330 21.06 24.26 -10.17
CA GLY A 330 20.74 25.63 -10.60
C GLY A 330 21.57 26.74 -9.96
N GLY A 331 22.48 26.44 -9.01
CA GLY A 331 23.11 27.46 -8.16
C GLY A 331 24.52 27.92 -8.51
N GLY A 332 25.30 27.26 -9.38
CA GLY A 332 26.71 27.68 -9.51
C GLY A 332 27.67 26.77 -10.28
N GLY A 333 27.21 26.12 -11.34
CA GLY A 333 28.08 25.32 -12.21
C GLY A 333 28.86 26.15 -13.23
N GLY A 334 29.61 27.16 -12.80
CA GLY A 334 30.61 27.86 -13.62
C GLY A 334 31.85 26.98 -13.90
N GLY A 335 31.64 25.72 -14.26
CA GLY A 335 32.69 24.79 -14.64
C GLY A 335 33.18 25.08 -16.05
N GLU A 336 34.26 25.84 -16.15
CA GLU A 336 35.04 26.05 -17.36
C GLU A 336 35.37 24.71 -18.04
N GLY A 337 35.04 24.55 -19.33
CA GLY A 337 35.77 23.61 -20.20
C GLY A 337 34.97 22.77 -21.20
N GLY A 338 33.65 22.63 -21.06
CA GLY A 338 32.84 21.74 -21.91
C GLY A 338 32.27 22.40 -23.18
N LYS A 339 33.09 22.95 -24.09
CA LYS A 339 32.60 23.41 -25.40
C LYS A 339 32.20 22.19 -26.26
N GLY A 340 30.91 21.84 -26.33
CA GLY A 340 30.46 20.87 -27.35
C GLY A 340 29.03 20.34 -27.27
N GLY A 341 28.37 20.37 -26.11
CA GLY A 341 26.97 19.92 -26.00
C GLY A 341 26.02 21.05 -26.32
N ARG A 342 25.12 20.89 -27.31
CA ARG A 342 24.01 21.84 -27.54
C ARG A 342 23.21 21.95 -26.25
N GLY A 343 23.39 23.08 -25.58
CA GLY A 343 22.78 23.40 -24.31
C GLY A 343 21.26 23.35 -24.43
N PHE A 344 20.67 22.66 -23.46
CA PHE A 344 19.27 22.73 -23.14
C PHE A 344 18.99 24.18 -22.73
N ASP A 345 18.41 24.97 -23.63
CA ASP A 345 17.89 26.32 -23.34
C ASP A 345 16.66 26.18 -22.41
N ASP A 346 16.88 25.77 -21.15
CA ASP A 346 15.95 26.08 -20.06
C ASP A 346 16.18 27.56 -19.78
N GLY A 347 15.29 28.44 -20.25
CA GLY A 347 15.47 29.90 -20.39
C GLY A 347 15.89 30.69 -19.13
N GLY A 348 17.11 30.46 -18.64
CA GLY A 348 18.16 31.46 -18.59
C GLY A 348 18.13 32.50 -17.48
N ASP A 349 17.24 32.43 -16.49
CA ASP A 349 17.25 33.44 -15.41
C ASP A 349 18.27 33.14 -14.29
N GLY A 350 19.05 32.05 -14.36
CA GLY A 350 19.98 31.67 -13.27
C GLY A 350 19.29 31.59 -11.90
N SER A 351 17.96 31.41 -11.91
CA SER A 351 17.13 31.65 -10.75
C SER A 351 17.26 30.45 -9.80
N VAL A 352 17.62 30.72 -8.55
CA VAL A 352 17.76 29.70 -7.50
C VAL A 352 16.50 28.84 -7.47
N HIS A 353 16.65 27.51 -7.36
CA HIS A 353 15.53 26.56 -7.32
C HIS A 353 14.47 27.02 -6.29
N PRO A 354 13.16 27.04 -6.59
CA PRO A 354 12.14 27.60 -5.70
C PRO A 354 12.15 27.03 -4.27
N LEU A 355 12.50 25.75 -4.11
CA LEU A 355 12.60 25.10 -2.79
C LEU A 355 13.85 25.50 -1.99
N LEU A 356 14.87 26.05 -2.65
CA LEU A 356 16.08 26.56 -2.00
C LEU A 356 15.93 28.03 -1.58
N ARG A 357 14.87 28.72 -2.00
CA ARG A 357 14.60 30.10 -1.60
C ARG A 357 13.96 30.15 -0.21
N ASP A 358 14.25 31.23 0.52
CA ASP A 358 13.46 31.72 1.65
C ASP A 358 13.11 30.67 2.71
N SER A 359 14.02 29.73 3.01
CA SER A 359 13.77 28.66 3.99
C SER A 359 12.48 27.87 3.72
N ALA A 360 12.06 27.75 2.45
CA ALA A 360 10.78 27.14 2.07
C ALA A 360 10.62 25.71 2.63
N LEU A 361 11.71 24.93 2.66
CA LEU A 361 11.74 23.59 3.23
C LEU A 361 11.74 23.55 4.76
N ASP A 362 11.97 24.69 5.42
CA ASP A 362 11.97 24.80 6.88
C ASP A 362 10.61 25.25 7.44
N ASN A 363 9.70 25.69 6.55
CA ASN A 363 8.34 26.16 6.86
C ASN A 363 7.28 25.14 6.41
N PHE A 364 7.55 23.85 6.62
CA PHE A 364 6.63 22.78 6.30
C PHE A 364 5.42 22.76 7.24
N ARG A 365 4.30 22.21 6.75
CA ARG A 365 3.03 22.15 7.48
C ARG A 365 3.18 21.40 8.81
N TRP A 366 2.54 21.92 9.86
CA TRP A 366 2.47 21.32 11.20
C TRP A 366 3.77 21.24 12.00
N LYS A 367 4.84 21.92 11.57
CA LYS A 367 6.11 21.97 12.30
C LYS A 367 5.95 22.38 13.76
N ASP A 368 5.12 23.38 14.05
CA ASP A 368 4.96 23.89 15.42
C ASP A 368 4.11 22.94 16.28
N ASN A 369 3.10 22.29 15.68
CA ASN A 369 2.22 21.34 16.38
C ASN A 369 2.90 19.98 16.62
N VAL A 370 3.76 19.53 15.70
CA VAL A 370 4.56 18.31 15.80
C VAL A 370 6.00 18.64 15.38
N PRO A 371 6.81 19.22 16.27
CA PRO A 371 8.20 19.52 15.95
C PRO A 371 8.99 18.23 15.74
N PRO A 372 9.93 18.17 14.79
CA PRO A 372 10.72 16.97 14.57
C PRO A 372 11.70 16.71 15.73
N SER A 373 11.67 15.51 16.32
CA SER A 373 12.65 15.08 17.32
C SER A 373 13.86 14.48 16.64
N MET A 374 14.95 15.23 16.48
CA MET A 374 16.18 14.74 15.83
C MET A 374 17.02 13.80 16.71
N LYS A 375 16.59 13.54 17.95
CA LYS A 375 17.30 12.63 18.88
C LYS A 375 17.41 11.21 18.33
N TYR A 376 16.46 10.81 17.47
CA TYR A 376 16.47 9.48 16.88
C TYR A 376 17.76 9.19 16.12
N GLU A 377 18.37 10.18 15.48
CA GLU A 377 19.57 9.96 14.68
C GLU A 377 20.74 9.43 15.52
N SER A 378 20.90 9.99 16.72
CA SER A 378 21.92 9.56 17.67
C SER A 378 21.60 8.23 18.35
N GLN A 379 20.33 7.83 18.41
CA GLN A 379 19.86 6.65 19.15
C GLN A 379 19.70 5.42 18.27
N PHE A 380 19.24 5.60 17.03
CA PHE A 380 18.81 4.55 16.12
C PHE A 380 19.51 4.61 14.76
N GLY A 381 20.40 5.59 14.54
CA GLY A 381 21.08 5.82 13.26
C GLY A 381 20.34 6.77 12.33
N THR A 382 20.89 6.97 11.14
CA THR A 382 20.40 7.94 10.15
C THR A 382 19.85 7.24 8.91
N ILE A 383 19.01 7.94 8.15
CA ILE A 383 18.58 7.51 6.82
C ILE A 383 19.80 7.43 5.90
N ASP A 384 19.86 6.38 5.08
CA ASP A 384 20.85 6.18 4.03
C ASP A 384 20.24 6.41 2.63
N PRO A 385 20.53 7.54 1.98
CA PRO A 385 20.07 7.83 0.62
C PRO A 385 20.62 6.90 -0.45
N GLY A 386 21.75 6.23 -0.18
CA GLY A 386 22.39 5.33 -1.14
C GLY A 386 21.49 4.16 -1.52
N VAL A 387 20.67 3.68 -0.58
CA VAL A 387 19.72 2.59 -0.77
C VAL A 387 18.68 2.94 -1.85
N CYS A 388 17.96 4.06 -1.67
CA CYS A 388 16.85 4.42 -2.54
C CYS A 388 17.27 5.18 -3.79
N CYS A 389 18.28 6.03 -3.67
CA CYS A 389 18.41 7.23 -4.48
C CYS A 389 19.82 7.41 -5.05
N GLY A 390 20.77 6.54 -4.68
CA GLY A 390 22.05 6.43 -5.36
C GLY A 390 21.83 5.94 -6.79
N VAL A 391 21.96 6.82 -7.78
CA VAL A 391 21.90 6.45 -9.20
C VAL A 391 23.27 6.56 -9.83
N PRO A 392 23.60 5.69 -10.81
CA PRO A 392 24.85 5.80 -11.56
C PRO A 392 25.02 7.19 -12.18
N PRO A 393 26.26 7.71 -12.26
CA PRO A 393 26.56 8.98 -12.91
C PRO A 393 26.11 8.97 -14.38
N GLY A 394 25.77 10.16 -14.91
CA GLY A 394 25.31 10.33 -16.29
C GLY A 394 23.79 10.42 -16.47
N ARG A 395 22.99 10.26 -15.40
CA ARG A 395 21.55 10.55 -15.47
C ARG A 395 21.29 12.05 -15.35
N ALA A 396 20.57 12.59 -16.34
CA ALA A 396 20.52 14.01 -16.63
C ALA A 396 20.00 14.89 -15.48
N ARG A 397 19.31 14.35 -14.46
CA ARG A 397 18.60 15.17 -13.45
C ARG A 397 18.81 14.79 -11.98
N THR A 398 19.55 13.73 -11.67
CA THR A 398 19.72 13.27 -10.27
C THR A 398 21.15 13.46 -9.78
N PRO A 399 21.41 14.12 -8.65
CA PRO A 399 22.70 14.06 -7.98
C PRO A 399 23.19 12.61 -7.82
N ALA A 400 24.43 12.30 -8.19
CA ALA A 400 24.95 10.92 -8.09
C ALA A 400 25.06 10.42 -6.64
N HIS A 401 25.21 11.34 -5.69
CA HIS A 401 25.38 11.04 -4.27
C HIS A 401 24.48 11.97 -3.45
N PRO A 402 23.15 11.75 -3.46
CA PRO A 402 22.25 12.56 -2.66
C PRO A 402 22.58 12.40 -1.18
N LYS A 403 22.53 13.50 -0.44
CA LYS A 403 22.60 13.49 1.02
C LYS A 403 21.19 13.29 1.58
N LYS A 404 21.10 12.88 2.85
CA LYS A 404 19.81 12.66 3.52
C LYS A 404 18.91 13.90 3.52
N ASP A 405 19.52 15.08 3.60
CA ASP A 405 18.79 16.35 3.59
C ASP A 405 18.36 16.78 2.18
N ASP A 406 18.88 16.13 1.13
CA ASP A 406 18.42 16.32 -0.24
C ASP A 406 17.14 15.53 -0.52
N LEU A 407 16.73 14.61 0.37
CA LEU A 407 15.54 13.79 0.17
C LEU A 407 14.28 14.54 0.60
N LEU A 408 13.33 14.64 -0.32
CA LEU A 408 12.09 15.37 -0.16
C LEU A 408 10.89 14.44 -0.28
N LEU A 409 9.93 14.64 0.62
CA LEU A 409 8.57 14.14 0.46
C LEU A 409 7.67 15.28 -0.01
N TRP A 410 6.67 14.94 -0.81
CA TRP A 410 5.55 15.82 -1.16
C TRP A 410 4.24 15.10 -0.88
N GLU A 411 3.19 15.88 -0.59
CA GLU A 411 1.82 15.37 -0.39
C GLU A 411 1.71 14.31 0.72
N THR A 412 2.72 14.23 1.59
CA THR A 412 2.75 13.42 2.80
C THR A 412 2.88 14.38 3.96
N ASP A 413 1.90 14.42 4.85
CA ASP A 413 1.99 15.22 6.07
C ASP A 413 1.67 14.41 7.32
N ILE A 414 2.19 14.88 8.45
CA ILE A 414 2.06 14.19 9.73
C ILE A 414 0.61 14.11 10.22
N SER A 415 -0.30 14.95 9.72
CA SER A 415 -1.66 15.08 10.27
C SER A 415 -2.54 13.86 10.04
N ALA A 416 -2.28 13.05 9.01
CA ALA A 416 -2.98 11.78 8.80
C ALA A 416 -2.30 10.59 9.50
N MET A 417 -1.04 10.76 9.93
CA MET A 417 -0.20 9.68 10.43
C MET A 417 -0.54 9.31 11.86
N GLY A 418 -0.39 8.03 12.15
CA GLY A 418 -0.32 7.52 13.52
C GLY A 418 0.91 6.65 13.67
N VAL A 419 1.24 6.30 14.90
CA VAL A 419 2.31 5.35 15.21
C VAL A 419 1.78 4.25 16.10
N ARG A 420 2.36 3.06 15.99
CA ARG A 420 2.04 1.91 16.83
C ARG A 420 3.29 1.07 17.04
N HIS A 421 3.39 0.46 18.22
CA HIS A 421 4.33 -0.61 18.49
C HIS A 421 3.62 -1.93 18.17
N TYR A 422 4.09 -2.61 17.13
CA TYR A 422 3.54 -3.88 16.69
C TYR A 422 4.24 -5.06 17.38
N PRO A 423 3.56 -6.20 17.56
CA PRO A 423 4.16 -7.40 18.16
C PRO A 423 5.28 -7.99 17.29
N GLY A 424 6.12 -8.83 17.91
CA GLY A 424 7.25 -9.48 17.25
C GLY A 424 8.32 -8.51 16.75
N ASP A 425 8.93 -8.84 15.62
CA ASP A 425 10.03 -8.08 15.02
C ASP A 425 9.55 -6.91 14.14
N ILE A 426 8.24 -6.66 14.05
CA ILE A 426 7.67 -5.53 13.31
C ILE A 426 8.09 -4.19 13.97
N GLY A 427 8.04 -4.14 15.30
CA GLY A 427 8.50 -3.00 16.10
C GLY A 427 7.65 -1.74 15.93
N TRP A 428 8.28 -0.57 16.12
CA TRP A 428 7.62 0.72 15.93
C TRP A 428 7.47 1.04 14.44
N ALA A 429 6.24 1.32 14.03
CA ALA A 429 5.96 1.74 12.67
C ALA A 429 4.93 2.88 12.64
N ALA A 430 5.07 3.75 11.64
CA ALA A 430 4.03 4.67 11.25
C ALA A 430 2.90 3.88 10.55
N ALA A 431 1.69 4.07 11.03
CA ALA A 431 0.47 3.49 10.49
C ALA A 431 -0.27 4.53 9.67
N MET A 432 -0.45 4.24 8.39
CA MET A 432 -1.19 5.08 7.47
C MET A 432 -2.61 4.57 7.39
N THR A 433 -3.52 5.26 8.08
CA THR A 433 -4.94 4.87 8.11
C THR A 433 -5.59 5.10 6.76
N VAL A 434 -6.46 4.17 6.38
CA VAL A 434 -7.16 4.24 5.12
C VAL A 434 -8.66 4.25 5.38
N GLU A 435 -9.26 5.40 5.06
CA GLU A 435 -10.70 5.65 5.12
C GLU A 435 -11.29 5.38 6.53
N ASP A 436 -12.61 5.50 6.69
CA ASP A 436 -13.30 5.33 7.99
C ASP A 436 -13.26 3.89 8.54
N ARG A 437 -12.40 3.03 7.98
CA ARG A 437 -12.31 1.58 8.22
C ARG A 437 -10.89 1.09 8.51
N ALA A 438 -10.03 1.95 9.07
CA ALA A 438 -8.74 1.49 9.56
C ALA A 438 -8.93 0.50 10.73
N ASP A 439 -9.04 -0.79 10.39
CA ASP A 439 -9.25 -1.88 11.35
C ASP A 439 -8.05 -2.03 12.30
N VAL A 440 -6.85 -1.66 11.84
CA VAL A 440 -5.65 -1.65 12.67
C VAL A 440 -5.43 -0.25 13.22
N GLY A 441 -5.79 -0.10 14.47
CA GLY A 441 -5.63 1.14 15.20
C GLY A 441 -4.21 1.68 15.33
N SER A 442 -4.07 2.97 15.65
CA SER A 442 -2.79 3.63 15.98
C SER A 442 -2.97 4.87 16.86
N TYR A 443 -1.88 5.32 17.49
CA TYR A 443 -1.81 6.59 18.20
C TYR A 443 -1.67 7.73 17.18
N TRP A 444 -2.71 8.55 17.05
CA TRP A 444 -2.77 9.62 16.06
C TRP A 444 -1.87 10.81 16.43
N SER A 445 -1.23 11.41 15.44
CA SER A 445 -0.34 12.58 15.63
C SER A 445 -1.02 13.82 16.23
N GLY A 446 -2.32 13.99 15.98
CA GLY A 446 -3.14 15.07 16.56
C GLY A 446 -3.66 14.77 17.97
N MET A 447 -3.35 13.61 18.54
CA MET A 447 -3.95 13.19 19.82
C MET A 447 -3.48 14.10 20.97
N GLY A 448 -4.43 14.70 21.69
CA GLY A 448 -4.20 15.65 22.78
C GLY A 448 -3.88 17.08 22.32
N HIS A 449 -3.63 17.28 21.02
CA HIS A 449 -3.34 18.55 20.39
C HIS A 449 -3.85 18.52 18.95
N ASN A 450 -5.15 18.79 18.75
CA ASN A 450 -5.83 18.75 17.45
C ASN A 450 -5.38 19.89 16.51
N TYR A 451 -4.07 20.17 16.42
CA TYR A 451 -3.50 21.20 15.57
C TYR A 451 -4.16 22.58 15.73
N ASP A 452 -4.47 22.94 16.98
CA ASP A 452 -5.18 24.17 17.36
C ASP A 452 -6.62 24.29 16.83
N ASP A 453 -7.16 23.23 16.23
CA ASP A 453 -8.55 23.12 15.81
C ASP A 453 -9.26 21.99 16.58
N PRO A 454 -10.10 22.29 17.59
CA PRO A 454 -10.79 21.27 18.36
C PRO A 454 -11.72 20.38 17.51
N ASN A 455 -12.12 20.83 16.32
CA ASN A 455 -12.97 20.07 15.40
C ASN A 455 -12.18 19.26 14.37
N MET A 456 -10.85 19.38 14.36
CA MET A 456 -10.02 18.63 13.43
C MET A 456 -10.16 17.15 13.70
N LYS A 457 -10.61 16.43 12.67
CA LYS A 457 -10.65 14.98 12.66
C LYS A 457 -9.36 14.45 12.06
N ARG A 458 -9.00 13.21 12.42
CA ARG A 458 -7.92 12.52 11.72
C ARG A 458 -8.29 12.48 10.24
N PRO A 459 -7.48 13.04 9.34
CA PRO A 459 -7.75 12.89 7.93
C PRO A 459 -7.61 11.42 7.54
N ARG A 460 -8.68 10.88 6.95
CA ARG A 460 -8.77 9.45 6.58
C ARG A 460 -8.75 9.22 5.08
N ARG A 461 -8.92 10.29 4.29
CA ARG A 461 -8.91 10.21 2.83
C ARG A 461 -7.48 10.42 2.32
N VAL A 462 -6.92 9.33 1.81
CA VAL A 462 -5.51 9.15 1.48
C VAL A 462 -5.10 9.96 0.24
N ASP A 463 -6.04 10.29 -0.64
CA ASP A 463 -5.83 11.01 -1.91
C ASP A 463 -5.28 12.44 -1.75
N SER A 464 -5.22 12.99 -0.52
CA SER A 464 -4.65 14.33 -0.27
C SER A 464 -3.44 14.38 0.67
N LEU A 465 -3.09 13.27 1.36
CA LEU A 465 -2.21 13.35 2.55
C LEU A 465 -1.15 12.27 2.66
N LEU A 466 -1.12 11.35 1.69
CA LEU A 466 -0.16 10.26 1.68
C LEU A 466 0.44 10.18 0.29
N GLY A 467 1.74 10.47 0.21
CA GLY A 467 2.54 10.25 -0.98
C GLY A 467 2.25 8.86 -1.52
N GLN A 468 1.68 8.85 -2.73
CA GLN A 468 1.30 7.65 -3.46
C GLN A 468 2.53 6.73 -3.55
N GLN A 469 2.42 5.39 -3.48
CA GLN A 469 3.63 4.52 -3.65
C GLN A 469 4.04 4.30 -5.11
N ALA A 470 3.16 4.62 -6.07
CA ALA A 470 3.36 4.29 -7.50
C ALA A 470 3.47 2.81 -7.83
N GLY A 471 3.14 1.92 -6.91
CA GLY A 471 3.17 0.49 -7.20
C GLY A 471 2.80 -0.34 -6.03
N TRP A 472 3.10 -1.64 -6.12
CA TRP A 472 3.01 -2.59 -5.03
C TRP A 472 3.89 -3.80 -5.36
N MET A 473 4.28 -4.54 -4.31
CA MET A 473 4.96 -5.83 -4.44
C MET A 473 4.14 -6.87 -3.72
N ALA A 474 4.05 -8.10 -4.20
CA ALA A 474 3.46 -9.18 -3.42
C ALA A 474 3.99 -10.53 -3.84
N THR A 475 4.10 -11.45 -2.88
CA THR A 475 4.31 -12.86 -3.18
C THR A 475 3.07 -13.45 -3.86
N ARG A 476 3.24 -14.59 -4.51
CA ARG A 476 2.11 -15.36 -5.07
C ARG A 476 1.01 -15.63 -4.04
N SER A 477 1.38 -16.10 -2.84
CA SER A 477 0.43 -16.37 -1.76
C SER A 477 -0.30 -15.12 -1.28
N GLN A 478 0.37 -13.97 -1.22
CA GLN A 478 -0.26 -12.70 -0.90
C GLN A 478 -1.25 -12.26 -1.99
N VAL A 479 -0.90 -12.38 -3.27
CA VAL A 479 -1.83 -12.07 -4.38
C VAL A 479 -3.10 -12.92 -4.31
N LEU A 480 -2.96 -14.23 -4.03
CA LEU A 480 -4.09 -15.13 -3.82
C LEU A 480 -4.95 -14.71 -2.63
N TYR A 481 -4.31 -14.37 -1.50
CA TYR A 481 -5.02 -13.84 -0.33
C TYR A 481 -5.81 -12.56 -0.67
N PHE A 482 -5.24 -11.65 -1.45
CA PHE A 482 -5.96 -10.45 -1.89
C PHE A 482 -7.19 -10.81 -2.70
N HIS A 483 -7.03 -11.77 -3.62
CA HIS A 483 -8.08 -12.14 -4.53
C HIS A 483 -9.23 -12.89 -3.86
N GLU A 484 -8.92 -13.78 -2.93
CA GLU A 484 -9.92 -14.67 -2.34
C GLU A 484 -10.52 -14.10 -1.04
N HIS A 485 -9.77 -13.29 -0.30
CA HIS A 485 -10.13 -12.93 1.08
C HIS A 485 -10.13 -11.41 1.33
N ALA A 486 -9.07 -10.71 0.93
CA ALA A 486 -8.88 -9.33 1.39
C ALA A 486 -9.70 -8.30 0.60
N CYS A 487 -9.74 -8.44 -0.73
CA CYS A 487 -10.34 -7.46 -1.65
C CYS A 487 -11.78 -7.86 -2.03
N PRO A 488 -12.80 -7.05 -1.69
CA PRO A 488 -14.17 -7.26 -2.19
C PRO A 488 -14.20 -7.28 -3.73
N GLY A 489 -14.80 -8.33 -4.30
CA GLY A 489 -14.84 -8.53 -5.76
C GLY A 489 -13.53 -9.04 -6.39
N GLY A 490 -12.54 -9.40 -5.57
CA GLY A 490 -11.28 -10.00 -5.99
C GLY A 490 -10.25 -9.01 -6.52
N PHE A 491 -8.97 -9.35 -6.37
CA PHE A 491 -7.83 -8.54 -6.79
C PHE A 491 -7.45 -8.75 -8.26
N MET A 492 -7.48 -9.97 -8.77
CA MET A 492 -7.26 -10.27 -10.19
C MET A 492 -8.57 -10.20 -11.00
N PRO A 493 -8.51 -9.96 -12.31
CA PRO A 493 -9.68 -9.99 -13.18
C PRO A 493 -10.29 -11.40 -13.29
N PRO A 494 -11.57 -11.53 -13.68
CA PRO A 494 -12.45 -10.47 -14.19
C PRO A 494 -13.00 -9.53 -13.10
N PHE A 495 -13.13 -8.24 -13.43
CA PHE A 495 -13.66 -7.20 -12.51
C PHE A 495 -15.17 -7.01 -12.67
N ASP A 496 -15.91 -8.12 -12.73
CA ASP A 496 -17.32 -8.14 -13.16
C ASP A 496 -18.30 -8.19 -11.97
N GLY A 497 -17.78 -8.23 -10.74
CA GLY A 497 -18.58 -8.27 -9.51
C GLY A 497 -19.31 -6.96 -9.22
N LYS A 498 -20.44 -7.04 -8.49
CA LYS A 498 -21.20 -5.86 -8.02
C LYS A 498 -20.37 -4.89 -7.18
N GLU A 499 -19.32 -5.39 -6.55
CA GLU A 499 -18.35 -4.59 -5.80
C GLU A 499 -17.61 -3.61 -6.71
N TRP A 500 -17.32 -4.00 -7.95
CA TRP A 500 -16.70 -3.15 -8.96
C TRP A 500 -17.74 -2.25 -9.61
N SER A 501 -18.03 -1.13 -8.95
CA SER A 501 -18.82 -0.05 -9.55
C SER A 501 -18.19 0.37 -10.88
N TYR A 502 -19.03 0.56 -11.91
CA TYR A 502 -18.65 1.28 -13.12
C TYR A 502 -17.41 0.71 -13.84
N ASP A 503 -17.47 -0.54 -14.33
CA ASP A 503 -16.41 -1.26 -15.09
C ASP A 503 -15.02 -1.31 -14.42
N SER A 504 -14.94 -0.87 -13.16
CA SER A 504 -13.75 -0.59 -12.35
C SER A 504 -12.76 0.45 -12.94
N LEU A 505 -12.80 0.80 -14.23
CA LEU A 505 -11.92 1.85 -14.78
C LEU A 505 -12.30 3.24 -14.28
N GLN A 506 -13.54 3.39 -13.81
CA GLN A 506 -14.10 4.68 -13.48
C GLN A 506 -14.34 4.77 -11.97
N THR A 507 -13.27 5.03 -11.21
CA THR A 507 -13.45 5.57 -9.86
C THR A 507 -14.05 6.97 -9.99
N LYS A 508 -14.78 7.45 -8.97
CA LYS A 508 -15.36 8.82 -8.98
C LYS A 508 -14.32 9.92 -9.27
N ASN A 509 -13.03 9.62 -9.08
CA ASN A 509 -11.92 10.52 -9.28
C ASN A 509 -11.03 10.18 -10.49
N GLY A 510 -11.26 9.09 -11.23
CA GLY A 510 -10.50 8.73 -12.43
C GLY A 510 -8.98 8.69 -12.26
N ALA A 511 -8.49 8.48 -11.03
CA ALA A 511 -7.10 8.65 -10.66
C ALA A 511 -6.26 7.46 -11.14
N VAL A 512 -5.22 7.71 -11.95
CA VAL A 512 -4.16 6.75 -12.33
C VAL A 512 -3.63 6.01 -11.10
N GLU A 513 -3.63 6.73 -9.99
CA GLU A 513 -3.01 6.41 -8.71
C GLU A 513 -3.84 5.43 -7.90
N PHE A 514 -5.11 5.23 -8.26
CA PHE A 514 -5.92 4.19 -7.66
C PHE A 514 -5.33 2.80 -7.96
N TRP A 515 -4.98 2.60 -9.24
CA TRP A 515 -4.50 1.33 -9.77
C TRP A 515 -2.99 1.15 -9.59
N SER A 516 -2.22 2.09 -10.14
CA SER A 516 -0.76 2.09 -10.06
C SER A 516 -0.28 2.27 -8.63
N GLY A 517 -0.79 3.26 -7.91
CA GLY A 517 -0.32 3.63 -6.58
C GLY A 517 -0.70 2.66 -5.46
N GLY A 518 -1.27 1.49 -5.78
CA GLY A 518 -1.70 0.50 -4.79
C GLY A 518 -2.83 0.98 -3.88
N TYR A 519 -3.43 2.14 -4.15
CA TYR A 519 -4.48 2.73 -3.31
C TYR A 519 -5.65 1.78 -3.10
N GLN A 520 -6.00 0.98 -4.10
CA GLN A 520 -6.94 -0.13 -3.99
C GLN A 520 -6.72 -1.07 -2.80
N LEU A 521 -5.47 -1.42 -2.49
CA LEU A 521 -5.10 -2.34 -1.40
C LEU A 521 -5.49 -1.70 -0.08
N PHE A 522 -5.24 -0.41 0.02
CA PHE A 522 -5.49 0.41 1.19
C PHE A 522 -6.98 0.74 1.32
N GLY A 523 -7.60 1.29 0.28
CA GLY A 523 -8.98 1.80 0.28
C GLY A 523 -10.03 0.71 0.18
N ARG A 524 -9.86 -0.23 -0.75
CA ARG A 524 -10.88 -1.27 -1.00
C ARG A 524 -10.59 -2.60 -0.32
N CYS A 525 -9.32 -3.00 -0.25
CA CYS A 525 -8.93 -4.24 0.42
C CYS A 525 -8.63 -4.05 1.92
N TYR A 526 -8.76 -2.80 2.40
CA TYR A 526 -8.65 -2.41 3.81
C TYR A 526 -7.31 -2.78 4.45
N PHE A 527 -6.22 -2.81 3.68
CA PHE A 527 -4.89 -2.96 4.24
C PHE A 527 -4.44 -1.67 4.92
N ASN A 528 -3.81 -1.81 6.10
CA ASN A 528 -3.11 -0.74 6.77
C ASN A 528 -1.65 -0.75 6.33
N ARG A 529 -1.27 0.31 5.61
CA ARG A 529 0.11 0.49 5.18
C ARG A 529 0.97 0.89 6.38
N ILE A 530 2.07 0.15 6.59
CA ILE A 530 3.02 0.45 7.65
C ILE A 530 4.40 0.82 7.12
N LEU A 531 5.01 1.81 7.75
CA LEU A 531 6.38 2.25 7.50
C LEU A 531 7.18 2.09 8.78
N SER A 532 8.22 1.26 8.75
CA SER A 532 9.11 1.08 9.90
C SER A 532 9.69 2.43 10.33
N MET A 533 9.77 2.67 11.62
CA MET A 533 10.46 3.85 12.15
C MET A 533 11.96 3.59 12.35
N ASP A 534 12.43 2.35 12.21
CA ASP A 534 13.86 2.03 12.22
C ASP A 534 14.54 2.66 10.99
N PRO A 535 15.56 3.54 11.15
CA PRO A 535 16.14 4.27 10.02
C PRO A 535 16.71 3.38 8.92
N ALA A 536 17.26 2.21 9.26
CA ALA A 536 17.83 1.29 8.27
C ALA A 536 16.71 0.61 7.44
N ARG A 537 15.65 0.11 8.10
CA ARG A 537 14.47 -0.43 7.41
C ARG A 537 13.72 0.66 6.64
N PHE A 538 13.54 1.83 7.24
CA PHE A 538 12.85 2.96 6.60
C PHE A 538 13.54 3.41 5.32
N SER A 539 14.88 3.44 5.29
CA SER A 539 15.65 3.76 4.08
C SER A 539 15.35 2.81 2.91
N ARG A 540 15.10 1.53 3.21
CA ARG A 540 14.68 0.51 2.23
C ARG A 540 13.19 0.57 1.85
N GLN A 541 12.41 1.44 2.48
CA GLN A 541 11.03 1.73 2.11
C GLN A 541 10.89 3.00 1.25
N LEU A 542 11.98 3.70 0.95
CA LEU A 542 11.94 4.91 0.14
C LEU A 542 12.09 4.55 -1.34
N LEU A 543 11.19 5.00 -2.19
CA LEU A 543 11.28 4.79 -3.63
C LEU A 543 11.62 6.10 -4.33
N TYR A 544 12.73 6.13 -5.06
CA TYR A 544 13.11 7.33 -5.80
C TYR A 544 12.19 7.54 -7.01
N HIS A 545 11.52 8.69 -7.02
CA HIS A 545 10.72 9.19 -8.13
C HIS A 545 11.60 9.99 -9.08
N ALA A 546 12.13 9.31 -10.09
CA ALA A 546 13.23 9.81 -10.90
C ALA A 546 12.85 10.94 -11.87
N SER A 547 11.55 11.12 -12.14
CA SER A 547 11.10 12.23 -12.98
C SER A 547 11.34 13.58 -12.30
N ASN A 548 11.41 13.60 -10.97
CA ASN A 548 11.71 14.75 -10.12
C ASN A 548 10.83 15.98 -10.44
N ASN A 549 9.64 15.74 -11.00
CA ASN A 549 8.81 16.77 -11.59
C ASN A 549 7.91 17.45 -10.56
N LYS A 550 7.76 16.88 -9.36
CA LYS A 550 6.87 17.43 -8.33
C LYS A 550 7.47 18.69 -7.74
N GLN A 551 8.79 18.77 -7.60
CA GLN A 551 9.49 20.00 -7.23
C GLN A 551 9.10 21.24 -8.06
N ARG A 552 8.66 21.05 -9.32
CA ARG A 552 8.22 22.14 -10.22
C ARG A 552 6.70 22.30 -10.30
N THR A 553 5.93 21.27 -9.97
CA THR A 553 4.47 21.23 -10.19
C THR A 553 3.64 21.30 -8.92
N VAL A 554 4.28 21.12 -7.76
CA VAL A 554 3.65 21.17 -6.45
C VAL A 554 4.14 22.41 -5.70
N SER A 555 3.27 23.05 -4.93
CA SER A 555 3.64 24.22 -4.13
C SER A 555 4.69 23.86 -3.07
N SER A 556 5.62 24.79 -2.82
CA SER A 556 6.75 24.58 -1.89
C SER A 556 6.31 24.19 -0.48
N GLY A 557 5.21 24.75 0.05
CA GLY A 557 4.69 24.40 1.37
C GLY A 557 4.13 22.98 1.53
N LYS A 558 4.04 22.21 0.44
CA LYS A 558 3.70 20.77 0.48
C LYS A 558 4.92 19.87 0.59
N PHE A 559 6.13 20.43 0.54
CA PHE A 559 7.36 19.68 0.71
C PHE A 559 7.80 19.63 2.16
N ILE A 560 8.39 18.51 2.54
CA ILE A 560 9.08 18.32 3.81
C ILE A 560 10.35 17.51 3.55
N ARG A 561 11.45 17.87 4.22
CA ARG A 561 12.64 17.02 4.22
C ARG A 561 12.31 15.69 4.88
N LEU A 562 12.79 14.60 4.29
CA LEU A 562 12.50 13.26 4.80
C LEU A 562 12.96 13.08 6.26
N THR A 563 14.12 13.64 6.62
CA THR A 563 14.67 13.65 7.98
C THR A 563 13.74 14.33 8.99
N ASN A 564 13.14 15.46 8.60
CA ASN A 564 12.14 16.16 9.40
C ASN A 564 10.87 15.33 9.55
N PHE A 565 10.35 14.73 8.46
CA PHE A 565 9.17 13.88 8.54
C PHE A 565 9.36 12.68 9.49
N LEU A 566 10.49 11.96 9.37
CA LEU A 566 10.82 10.88 10.30
C LEU A 566 10.96 11.40 11.74
N GLY A 567 11.59 12.55 11.94
CA GLY A 567 11.64 13.23 13.23
C GLY A 567 10.28 13.55 13.81
N GLN A 568 9.30 13.95 12.98
CA GLN A 568 7.92 14.17 13.43
C GLN A 568 7.27 12.86 13.90
N LEU A 569 7.49 11.74 13.20
CA LEU A 569 7.01 10.43 13.63
C LEU A 569 7.59 10.05 15.00
N TYR A 570 8.87 10.31 15.25
CA TYR A 570 9.49 10.07 16.56
C TYR A 570 8.90 10.94 17.66
N THR A 571 8.56 12.20 17.38
CA THR A 571 7.80 13.03 18.33
C THR A 571 6.43 12.44 18.64
N VAL A 572 5.73 11.89 17.63
CA VAL A 572 4.45 11.20 17.87
C VAL A 572 4.65 9.93 18.71
N LYS A 573 5.73 9.16 18.49
CA LYS A 573 6.10 8.01 19.32
C LYS A 573 6.36 8.40 20.79
N GLU A 574 7.09 9.47 21.02
CA GLU A 574 7.35 9.98 22.38
C GLU A 574 6.03 10.37 23.09
N ARG A 575 5.10 11.02 22.37
CA ARG A 575 3.76 11.35 22.89
C ARG A 575 2.95 10.09 23.20
N ALA A 576 2.98 9.09 22.31
CA ALA A 576 2.30 7.82 22.49
C ALA A 576 2.76 7.13 23.78
N LEU A 577 4.08 6.98 23.95
CA LEU A 577 4.69 6.39 25.15
C LEU A 577 4.36 7.18 26.42
N LYS A 578 4.45 8.51 26.37
CA LYS A 578 4.09 9.36 27.52
C LYS A 578 2.63 9.19 27.91
N SER A 579 1.73 9.04 26.93
CA SER A 579 0.31 8.87 27.19
C SER A 579 0.02 7.60 28.00
N LEU A 580 0.77 6.52 27.80
CA LEU A 580 0.65 5.28 28.57
C LEU A 580 0.97 5.47 30.06
N MET A 581 1.85 6.43 30.38
CA MET A 581 2.29 6.71 31.77
C MET A 581 1.39 7.71 32.51
N MET A 582 0.48 8.41 31.82
CA MET A 582 -0.31 9.51 32.39
C MET A 582 -1.75 9.12 32.79
N GLY A 583 -2.06 7.83 32.83
CA GLY A 583 -3.39 7.30 33.15
C GLY A 583 -3.64 6.99 34.63
#